data_AF-A0A016TVD5-F1
#
_entry.id   AF-A0A016TVD5-F1
#
_cell.length_a   1.000
_cell.length_b   1.000
_cell.length_c   1.000
_cell.angle_alpha   90.00
_cell.angle_beta   90.00
_cell.angle_gamma   90.00
#
_symmetry.space_group_name_H-M   'P 1'
#
loop_
_entity.id
_entity.type
_entity.pdbx_description
1 polymer ?
#
loop_
_entity_poly.entity_id
_entity_poly.type
_entity_poly.pdbx_seq_one_letter_code
_entity_poly.pdbx_strand_id
1 'polypeptide(L)'
;MSISYLSSVDRAYKRFACEDYDNIAYLHHPSGVCVLVLRQQLDSEVVEVDFGNTKKNGISRADHVVVGKGKKGGLHLQKETRICTIRCKDGKEIVVRAGVRGVLAEVNDRLFSNPDLVRTAPENQGYIALITFGAGKRTPDEFITELPAKRVFLNNYEENYEIEKKTEK
;
A
#
# COMPACT_ATOMS: atom_id res chain seq x y z
N MET A 1 6.00 24.89 -21.43
CA MET A 1 6.07 23.43 -21.73
C MET A 1 5.75 22.64 -20.47
N SER A 2 5.03 21.52 -20.58
CA SER A 2 4.75 20.60 -19.47
C SER A 2 5.74 19.44 -19.54
N ILE A 3 6.41 19.14 -18.42
CA ILE A 3 7.31 17.99 -18.31
C ILE A 3 6.64 16.92 -17.45
N SER A 4 6.82 15.64 -17.83
CA SER A 4 6.29 14.52 -17.04
C SER A 4 7.34 13.45 -16.79
N TYR A 5 7.34 12.92 -15.57
CA TYR A 5 8.25 11.85 -15.14
C TYR A 5 7.53 10.80 -14.30
N LEU A 6 8.11 9.62 -14.19
CA LEU A 6 7.60 8.56 -13.31
C LEU A 6 7.64 9.02 -11.86
N SER A 7 6.56 8.80 -11.13
CA SER A 7 6.52 9.08 -9.68
C SER A 7 7.68 8.37 -8.97
N SER A 8 8.09 8.87 -7.80
CA SER A 8 9.18 8.25 -7.03
C SER A 8 8.91 6.78 -6.72
N VAL A 9 7.65 6.40 -6.52
CA VAL A 9 7.21 5.01 -6.32
C VAL A 9 7.42 4.20 -7.61
N ASP A 10 6.95 4.71 -8.75
CA ASP A 10 7.01 4.00 -10.04
C ASP A 10 8.42 3.84 -10.61
N ARG A 11 9.40 4.58 -10.07
CA ARG A 11 10.81 4.37 -10.41
C ARG A 11 11.39 3.10 -9.80
N ALA A 12 10.84 2.63 -8.68
CA ALA A 12 11.36 1.48 -7.93
C ALA A 12 10.38 0.29 -7.86
N TYR A 13 9.08 0.54 -8.05
CA TYR A 13 8.02 -0.45 -7.89
C TYR A 13 7.20 -0.59 -9.17
N LYS A 14 6.82 -1.82 -9.50
CA LYS A 14 5.78 -2.12 -10.49
C LYS A 14 4.42 -2.21 -9.81
N ARG A 15 3.34 -1.89 -10.52
CA ARG A 15 1.99 -1.88 -9.98
C ARG A 15 1.21 -3.07 -10.52
N PHE A 16 0.51 -3.79 -9.67
CA PHE A 16 -0.36 -4.89 -10.08
C PHE A 16 -1.77 -4.71 -9.51
N ALA A 17 -2.78 -5.03 -10.31
CA ALA A 17 -4.14 -5.16 -9.84
C ALA A 17 -4.29 -6.45 -9.04
N CYS A 18 -5.22 -6.46 -8.09
CA CYS A 18 -5.75 -7.71 -7.60
C CYS A 18 -6.88 -8.17 -8.52
N GLU A 19 -6.82 -9.42 -8.97
CA GLU A 19 -7.86 -10.01 -9.82
C GLU A 19 -9.18 -10.21 -9.07
N ASP A 20 -9.08 -10.60 -7.78
CA ASP A 20 -10.25 -10.98 -6.98
C ASP A 20 -10.94 -9.77 -6.29
N TYR A 21 -10.24 -8.64 -6.16
CA TYR A 21 -10.68 -7.48 -5.36
C TYR A 21 -10.24 -6.16 -6.03
N ASP A 22 -11.18 -5.32 -6.42
CA ASP A 22 -10.92 -4.09 -7.19
C ASP A 22 -10.48 -2.88 -6.34
N ASN A 23 -10.67 -2.97 -5.03
CA ASN A 23 -10.38 -1.90 -4.07
C ASN A 23 -8.89 -1.76 -3.73
N ILE A 24 -8.05 -2.71 -4.13
CA ILE A 24 -6.62 -2.74 -3.78
C ILE A 24 -5.70 -2.85 -4.99
N ALA A 25 -4.44 -2.44 -4.78
CA ALA A 25 -3.34 -2.64 -5.69
C ALA A 25 -2.07 -3.03 -4.93
N TYR A 26 -1.12 -3.58 -5.67
CA TYR A 26 0.17 -4.01 -5.15
C TYR A 26 1.28 -3.17 -5.77
N LEU A 27 2.13 -2.58 -4.93
CA LEU A 27 3.38 -1.96 -5.36
C LEU A 27 4.51 -2.96 -5.10
N HIS A 28 5.01 -3.59 -6.16
CA HIS A 28 5.96 -4.69 -6.09
C HIS A 28 7.37 -4.22 -6.39
N HIS A 29 8.28 -4.39 -5.43
CA HIS A 29 9.70 -4.18 -5.61
C HIS A 29 10.40 -5.47 -6.06
N PRO A 30 11.41 -5.42 -6.94
CA PRO A 30 12.18 -6.59 -7.37
C PRO A 30 12.86 -7.40 -6.25
N SER A 31 13.00 -6.84 -5.05
CA SER A 31 13.51 -7.56 -3.87
C SER A 31 12.56 -8.65 -3.37
N GLY A 32 11.30 -8.66 -3.81
CA GLY A 32 10.25 -9.55 -3.30
C GLY A 32 9.38 -8.94 -2.19
N VAL A 33 9.61 -7.67 -1.85
CA VAL A 33 8.71 -6.90 -0.97
C VAL A 33 7.58 -6.32 -1.81
N CYS A 34 6.36 -6.43 -1.30
CA CYS A 34 5.17 -5.88 -1.90
C CYS A 34 4.42 -5.02 -0.89
N VAL A 35 4.01 -3.82 -1.32
CA VAL A 35 3.21 -2.89 -0.53
C VAL A 35 1.76 -3.03 -1.00
N LEU A 36 0.87 -3.40 -0.08
CA LEU A 36 -0.58 -3.42 -0.30
C LEU A 36 -1.14 -2.01 -0.05
N VAL A 37 -1.82 -1.45 -1.04
CA VAL A 37 -2.36 -0.09 -0.99
C VAL A 37 -3.81 -0.07 -1.46
N LEU A 38 -4.56 0.93 -1.01
CA LEU A 38 -5.89 1.21 -1.56
C LEU A 38 -5.75 1.72 -3.00
N ARG A 39 -6.52 1.16 -3.93
CA ARG A 39 -6.44 1.51 -5.36
C ARG A 39 -7.34 2.68 -5.72
N GLN A 40 -8.55 2.68 -5.17
CA GLN A 40 -9.56 3.68 -5.47
C GLN A 40 -9.61 4.72 -4.35
N GLN A 41 -9.67 5.99 -4.72
CA GLN A 41 -9.87 7.05 -3.73
C GLN A 41 -11.28 6.94 -3.16
N LEU A 42 -11.40 7.02 -1.83
CA LEU A 42 -12.68 7.05 -1.15
C LEU A 42 -13.23 8.48 -1.14
N ASP A 43 -14.55 8.61 -1.31
CA ASP A 43 -15.23 9.90 -1.32
C ASP A 43 -15.41 10.49 0.09
N SER A 44 -15.49 9.62 1.10
CA SER A 44 -15.70 9.98 2.50
C SER A 44 -14.43 9.76 3.33
N GLU A 45 -14.27 10.60 4.34
CA GLU A 45 -13.19 10.51 5.33
C GLU A 45 -13.21 9.15 6.02
N VAL A 46 -12.04 8.52 6.15
CA VAL A 46 -11.88 7.28 6.89
C VAL A 46 -11.69 7.60 8.36
N VAL A 47 -12.59 7.08 9.20
CA VAL A 47 -12.61 7.32 10.64
C VAL A 47 -11.99 6.16 11.44
N GLU A 48 -11.85 4.99 10.82
CA GLU A 48 -11.29 3.81 11.47
C GLU A 48 -10.67 2.83 10.45
N VAL A 49 -9.55 2.22 10.82
CA VAL A 49 -8.98 1.05 10.15
C VAL A 49 -8.77 -0.06 11.18
N ASP A 50 -9.63 -1.09 11.14
CA ASP A 50 -9.56 -2.24 12.04
C ASP A 50 -8.81 -3.40 11.38
N PHE A 51 -7.57 -3.66 11.81
CA PHE A 51 -6.81 -4.84 11.39
C PHE A 51 -7.30 -6.14 12.08
N GLY A 52 -8.14 -6.06 13.11
CA GLY A 52 -8.72 -7.17 13.84
C GLY A 52 -7.72 -7.98 14.70
N ASN A 53 -8.27 -8.79 15.61
CA ASN A 53 -7.52 -9.75 16.43
C ASN A 53 -7.57 -11.17 15.84
N THR A 54 -6.47 -11.91 15.91
CA THR A 54 -6.45 -13.32 15.50
C THR A 54 -6.71 -14.19 16.74
N LYS A 55 -7.95 -14.63 16.96
CA LYS A 55 -8.21 -15.52 18.11
C LYS A 55 -7.68 -16.94 17.87
N LYS A 56 -6.70 -17.32 18.68
CA LYS A 56 -6.87 -18.41 19.67
C LYS A 56 -6.29 -18.06 21.04
N ASN A 57 -5.36 -17.11 21.14
CA ASN A 57 -4.74 -16.65 22.40
C ASN A 57 -4.77 -15.12 22.63
N GLY A 58 -5.65 -14.38 21.95
CA GLY A 58 -5.87 -12.95 22.23
C GLY A 58 -4.75 -11.99 21.78
N ILE A 59 -3.95 -12.38 20.79
CA ILE A 59 -2.84 -11.58 20.25
C ILE A 59 -3.33 -10.83 19.00
N SER A 60 -3.06 -9.52 18.90
CA SER A 60 -3.54 -8.67 17.81
C SER A 60 -2.73 -8.88 16.53
N ARG A 61 -3.27 -8.56 15.33
CA ARG A 61 -2.48 -8.63 14.08
C ARG A 61 -1.28 -7.66 14.11
N ALA A 62 -1.35 -6.59 14.89
CA ALA A 62 -0.23 -5.68 15.11
C ALA A 62 0.90 -6.33 15.91
N ASP A 63 0.59 -7.30 16.79
CA ASP A 63 1.59 -8.06 17.55
C ASP A 63 2.24 -9.19 16.73
N HIS A 64 1.67 -9.53 15.57
CA HIS A 64 2.26 -10.47 14.61
C HIS A 64 3.29 -9.82 13.66
N VAL A 65 3.59 -8.53 13.85
CA VAL A 65 4.65 -7.81 13.12
C VAL A 65 5.99 -8.45 13.44
N VAL A 66 6.66 -8.97 12.41
CA VAL A 66 7.85 -9.81 12.56
C VAL A 66 9.07 -8.93 12.75
N VAL A 67 9.54 -8.77 14.00
CA VAL A 67 10.79 -8.05 14.30
C VAL A 67 11.95 -9.05 14.39
N GLY A 68 12.88 -9.01 13.41
CA GLY A 68 14.20 -9.65 13.51
C GLY A 68 14.61 -10.61 12.38
N LYS A 69 15.94 -10.79 12.23
CA LYS A 69 16.67 -11.51 11.16
C LYS A 69 16.41 -13.03 11.06
N GLY A 70 15.41 -13.57 11.77
CA GLY A 70 15.03 -14.98 11.78
C GLY A 70 13.52 -15.12 11.65
N LYS A 71 13.03 -15.28 10.41
CA LYS A 71 11.61 -15.35 10.03
C LYS A 71 10.90 -16.60 10.60
N LYS A 72 10.59 -16.63 11.89
CA LYS A 72 9.66 -17.61 12.51
C LYS A 72 8.50 -16.83 13.14
N GLY A 73 7.34 -16.77 12.48
CA GLY A 73 6.11 -16.20 13.08
C GLY A 73 5.18 -15.39 12.17
N GLY A 74 5.59 -15.08 10.93
CA GLY A 74 4.75 -14.28 10.01
C GLY A 74 3.44 -14.98 9.66
N LEU A 75 2.33 -14.22 9.67
CA LEU A 75 1.01 -14.71 9.29
C LEU A 75 1.00 -15.08 7.81
N HIS A 76 0.76 -16.35 7.50
CA HIS A 76 0.62 -16.82 6.13
C HIS A 76 -0.73 -16.37 5.58
N LEU A 77 -0.69 -15.64 4.48
CA LEU A 77 -1.88 -15.13 3.81
C LEU A 77 -2.36 -16.14 2.76
N GLN A 78 -3.65 -16.45 2.82
CA GLN A 78 -4.45 -16.91 1.69
C GLN A 78 -5.13 -15.71 1.02
N LYS A 79 -5.57 -15.83 -0.24
CA LYS A 79 -6.21 -14.74 -0.99
C LYS A 79 -7.37 -14.10 -0.22
N GLU A 80 -8.19 -14.91 0.42
CA GLU A 80 -9.40 -14.50 1.13
C GLU A 80 -9.11 -13.93 2.52
N THR A 81 -7.85 -13.99 2.98
CA THR A 81 -7.46 -13.52 4.31
C THR A 81 -7.80 -12.04 4.44
N ARG A 82 -8.68 -11.72 5.40
CA ARG A 82 -8.97 -10.33 5.75
C ARG A 82 -7.74 -9.69 6.38
N ILE A 83 -7.28 -8.60 5.78
CA ILE A 83 -6.18 -7.77 6.29
C ILE A 83 -6.75 -6.73 7.26
N CYS A 84 -7.73 -5.95 6.83
CA CYS A 84 -8.41 -4.97 7.67
C CYS A 84 -9.84 -4.68 7.19
N THR A 85 -10.60 -3.97 8.01
CA THR A 85 -11.86 -3.31 7.66
C THR A 85 -11.67 -1.80 7.77
N ILE A 86 -12.04 -1.06 6.73
CA ILE A 86 -11.99 0.40 6.68
C ILE A 86 -13.41 0.92 6.91
N ARG A 87 -13.58 1.86 7.86
CA ARG A 87 -14.87 2.50 8.15
C ARG A 87 -14.81 3.98 7.76
N CYS A 88 -15.76 4.40 6.94
CA CYS A 88 -15.90 5.78 6.51
C CYS A 88 -16.92 6.53 7.39
N LYS A 89 -16.79 7.86 7.42
CA LYS A 89 -17.68 8.77 8.17
C LYS A 89 -19.14 8.73 7.72
N ASP A 90 -19.37 8.37 6.45
CA ASP A 90 -20.70 8.18 5.87
C ASP A 90 -21.34 6.83 6.25
N GLY A 91 -20.65 6.01 7.06
CA GLY A 91 -21.10 4.69 7.49
C GLY A 91 -20.72 3.56 6.55
N LYS A 92 -20.09 3.83 5.40
CA LYS A 92 -19.62 2.79 4.48
C LYS A 92 -18.50 1.97 5.12
N GLU A 93 -18.59 0.66 4.99
CA GLU A 93 -17.52 -0.28 5.39
C GLU A 93 -16.91 -0.96 4.18
N ILE A 94 -15.58 -1.08 4.17
CA ILE A 94 -14.83 -1.72 3.10
C ILE A 94 -13.91 -2.78 3.71
N VAL A 95 -14.08 -4.02 3.27
CA VAL A 95 -13.21 -5.13 3.70
C VAL A 95 -12.03 -5.23 2.74
N VAL A 96 -10.82 -5.14 3.29
CA VAL A 96 -9.57 -5.34 2.54
C VAL A 96 -9.10 -6.78 2.76
N ARG A 97 -8.94 -7.51 1.67
CA ARG A 97 -8.44 -8.89 1.66
C ARG A 97 -7.08 -8.96 0.99
N ALA A 98 -6.34 -10.02 1.30
CA ALA A 98 -4.96 -10.14 0.87
C ALA A 98 -4.80 -10.27 -0.65
N GLY A 99 -5.73 -10.96 -1.33
CA GLY A 99 -5.75 -11.18 -2.78
C GLY A 99 -4.57 -11.97 -3.37
N VAL A 100 -3.55 -12.25 -2.56
CA VAL A 100 -2.37 -13.05 -2.90
C VAL A 100 -2.00 -14.00 -1.78
N ARG A 101 -1.30 -15.07 -2.13
CA ARG A 101 -0.64 -15.94 -1.17
C ARG A 101 0.74 -15.40 -0.83
N GLY A 102 1.08 -15.33 0.45
CA GLY A 102 2.36 -14.77 0.90
C GLY A 102 2.49 -14.77 2.42
N VAL A 103 3.43 -13.98 2.92
CA VAL A 103 3.64 -13.78 4.37
C VAL A 103 3.42 -12.30 4.67
N LEU A 104 2.50 -12.01 5.58
CA LEU A 104 2.32 -10.67 6.14
C LEU A 104 3.55 -10.33 6.98
N ALA A 105 4.31 -9.35 6.51
CA ALA A 105 5.50 -8.86 7.21
C ALA A 105 5.13 -7.76 8.21
N GLU A 106 4.21 -6.88 7.82
CA GLU A 106 3.86 -5.69 8.59
C GLU A 106 2.45 -5.19 8.22
N VAL A 107 1.77 -4.56 9.18
CA VAL A 107 0.59 -3.70 8.96
C VAL A 107 0.94 -2.28 9.38
N ASN A 108 0.36 -1.27 8.73
CA ASN A 108 0.66 0.13 9.04
C ASN A 108 -0.06 0.57 10.33
N ASP A 109 0.63 0.49 11.45
CA ASP A 109 0.13 0.87 12.78
C ASP A 109 -0.29 2.34 12.90
N ARG A 110 0.26 3.22 12.06
CA ARG A 110 -0.12 4.65 12.02
C ARG A 110 -1.60 4.85 11.69
N LEU A 111 -2.23 3.88 11.04
CA LEU A 111 -3.65 3.93 10.69
C LEU A 111 -4.57 3.79 11.91
N PHE A 112 -4.06 3.33 13.07
CA PHE A 112 -4.82 3.35 14.32
C PHE A 112 -5.09 4.77 14.82
N SER A 113 -4.09 5.66 14.70
CA SER A 113 -4.20 7.06 15.13
C SER A 113 -4.62 8.00 14.00
N ASN A 114 -4.23 7.70 12.76
CA ASN A 114 -4.46 8.54 11.58
C ASN A 114 -5.07 7.71 10.43
N PRO A 115 -6.30 7.22 10.58
CA PRO A 115 -6.92 6.28 9.64
C PRO A 115 -7.08 6.85 8.22
N ASP A 116 -7.35 8.15 8.10
CA ASP A 116 -7.56 8.83 6.81
C ASP A 116 -6.29 8.92 5.93
N LEU A 117 -5.12 8.54 6.44
CA LEU A 117 -3.92 8.36 5.62
C LEU A 117 -4.14 7.35 4.49
N VAL A 118 -4.95 6.31 4.70
CA VAL A 118 -5.26 5.31 3.66
C VAL A 118 -5.92 5.94 2.43
N ARG A 119 -6.62 7.06 2.60
CA ARG A 119 -7.28 7.82 1.54
C ARG A 119 -6.41 8.95 1.01
N THR A 120 -5.71 9.67 1.88
CA THR A 120 -4.97 10.89 1.55
C THR A 120 -3.54 10.63 1.07
N ALA A 121 -2.91 9.53 1.47
CA ALA A 121 -1.55 9.17 1.13
C ALA A 121 -1.35 7.65 0.91
N PRO A 122 -2.18 6.96 0.10
CA PRO A 122 -2.25 5.49 0.01
C PRO A 122 -0.92 4.81 -0.37
N GLU A 123 -0.10 5.48 -1.20
CA GLU A 123 1.17 4.95 -1.70
C GLU A 123 2.38 5.35 -0.83
N ASN A 124 2.16 6.10 0.24
CA ASN A 124 3.21 6.63 1.11
C ASN A 124 2.88 6.34 2.58
N GLN A 125 2.38 7.32 3.33
CA GLN A 125 2.12 7.16 4.76
C GLN A 125 0.88 6.30 5.06
N GLY A 126 0.04 6.06 4.05
CA GLY A 126 -1.23 5.34 4.13
C GLY A 126 -1.24 3.95 3.51
N TYR A 127 -0.07 3.32 3.28
CA TYR A 127 -0.06 1.91 2.89
C TYR A 127 -0.79 1.06 3.93
N ILE A 128 -1.33 -0.09 3.52
CA ILE A 128 -2.12 -0.94 4.40
C ILE A 128 -1.22 -2.00 5.06
N ALA A 129 -0.42 -2.69 4.25
CA ALA A 129 0.41 -3.79 4.71
C ALA A 129 1.65 -4.02 3.84
N LEU A 130 2.66 -4.66 4.40
CA LEU A 130 3.79 -5.22 3.68
C LEU A 130 3.65 -6.74 3.57
N ILE A 131 3.76 -7.24 2.35
CA ILE A 131 3.68 -8.67 2.03
C ILE A 131 5.01 -9.10 1.44
N THR A 132 5.52 -10.23 1.88
CA THR A 132 6.72 -10.84 1.31
C THR A 132 6.43 -12.24 0.78
N PHE A 133 7.20 -12.64 -0.23
CA PHE A 133 7.08 -13.95 -0.85
C PHE A 133 8.33 -14.80 -0.57
N GLY A 134 8.21 -16.12 -0.75
CA GLY A 134 9.26 -17.08 -0.43
C GLY A 134 10.56 -16.83 -1.20
N ALA A 135 11.70 -17.28 -0.65
CA ALA A 135 13.04 -16.96 -1.17
C ALA A 135 13.29 -17.34 -2.64
N GLY A 136 12.56 -18.33 -3.18
CA GLY A 136 12.64 -18.76 -4.58
C GLY A 136 11.57 -18.19 -5.51
N LYS A 137 10.58 -17.46 -4.98
CA LYS A 137 9.45 -16.93 -5.74
C LYS A 137 9.17 -15.50 -5.28
N ARG A 138 9.88 -14.54 -5.87
CA ARG A 138 9.76 -13.12 -5.52
C ARG A 138 8.50 -12.48 -6.09
N THR A 139 8.02 -12.97 -7.24
CA THR A 139 6.79 -12.51 -7.87
C THR A 139 5.72 -13.60 -7.73
N PRO A 140 4.57 -13.32 -7.11
CA PRO A 140 3.47 -14.27 -6.98
C PRO A 140 2.79 -14.54 -8.34
N ASP A 141 2.15 -15.70 -8.49
CA ASP A 141 1.45 -16.05 -9.75
C ASP A 141 0.25 -15.15 -10.00
N GLU A 142 -0.29 -14.59 -8.91
CA GLU A 142 -1.44 -13.71 -8.91
C GLU A 142 -1.15 -12.34 -9.52
N PHE A 143 0.11 -11.98 -9.78
CA PHE A 143 0.49 -10.73 -10.45
C PHE A 143 0.42 -10.88 -11.97
N ILE A 144 -0.82 -10.95 -12.47
CA ILE A 144 -1.13 -11.13 -13.89
C ILE A 144 -1.33 -9.77 -14.55
N THR A 145 -2.19 -8.92 -13.97
CA THR A 145 -2.51 -7.61 -14.54
C THR A 145 -1.60 -6.51 -13.99
N GLU A 146 -0.58 -6.13 -14.77
CA GLU A 146 0.25 -4.94 -14.50
C GLU A 146 -0.58 -3.66 -14.76
N LEU A 147 -0.60 -2.75 -13.78
CA LEU A 147 -1.25 -1.44 -13.88
C LEU A 147 -0.27 -0.42 -14.47
N PRO A 148 -0.78 0.60 -15.21
CA PRO A 148 0.06 1.63 -15.78
C PRO A 148 0.81 2.41 -14.69
N ALA A 149 2.06 2.77 -15.00
CA ALA A 149 2.88 3.55 -14.09
C ALA A 149 2.31 4.97 -13.90
N LYS A 150 2.29 5.45 -12.66
CA LYS A 150 1.83 6.80 -12.33
C LYS A 150 2.90 7.82 -12.71
N ARG A 151 2.48 8.87 -13.43
CA ARG A 151 3.34 9.99 -13.83
C ARG A 151 2.97 11.26 -13.08
N VAL A 152 3.97 12.04 -12.75
CA VAL A 152 3.83 13.39 -12.19
C VAL A 152 4.05 14.38 -13.32
N PHE A 153 3.18 15.38 -13.41
CA PHE A 153 3.25 16.46 -14.39
C PHE A 153 3.65 17.74 -13.67
N LEU A 154 4.74 18.38 -14.12
CA LEU A 154 5.11 19.71 -13.67
C LEU A 154 4.72 20.70 -14.76
N ASN A 155 3.80 21.59 -14.40
CA ASN A 155 3.40 22.71 -15.25
C ASN A 155 4.32 23.90 -14.98
N ASN A 156 4.58 24.71 -16.02
CA ASN A 156 5.34 25.96 -15.94
C ASN A 156 6.78 25.82 -15.39
N TYR A 157 7.44 24.68 -15.66
CA TYR A 157 8.77 24.37 -15.15
C TYR A 157 9.83 25.46 -15.47
N GLU A 158 9.88 25.96 -16.70
CA GLU A 158 10.89 26.96 -17.08
C GLU A 158 10.60 28.35 -16.50
N GLU A 159 9.33 28.74 -16.34
CA GLU A 159 8.97 30.01 -15.71
C GLU A 159 9.37 30.03 -14.23
N ASN A 160 9.14 28.93 -13.51
CA ASN A 160 9.56 28.81 -12.11
C ASN A 160 11.09 28.80 -11.96
N TYR A 161 11.80 28.13 -12.87
CA TYR A 161 13.27 28.08 -12.86
C TYR A 161 13.92 29.45 -13.12
N GLU A 162 13.35 30.27 -14.01
CA GLU A 162 13.81 31.63 -14.26
C GLU A 162 13.48 32.59 -13.11
N ILE A 163 12.37 32.37 -12.38
CA ILE A 163 12.05 33.13 -11.16
C ILE A 163 13.05 32.81 -10.04
N GLU A 164 13.36 31.55 -9.79
CA GLU A 164 14.34 31.14 -8.77
C GLU A 164 15.71 31.76 -9.03
N LYS A 165 16.22 31.71 -10.27
CA LYS A 165 17.49 32.36 -10.64
C LYS A 165 17.52 33.88 -10.45
N LYS A 166 16.37 34.56 -10.57
CA LYS A 166 16.28 36.01 -10.34
C LYS A 166 16.21 36.36 -8.86
N THR A 167 15.77 35.44 -8.00
CA THR A 167 15.63 35.68 -6.56
C THR A 167 16.92 35.36 -5.79
N GLU A 168 17.83 34.60 -6.41
CA GLU A 168 19.17 34.28 -5.89
C GLU A 168 20.27 35.29 -6.30
N LYS A 169 19.91 36.41 -6.95
CA LYS A 169 20.81 37.53 -7.28
C LYS A 169 20.45 38.77 -6.47
#